data_AF-A0A841CRR3-F1
#
_entry.id   AF-A0A841CRR3-F1
#
_cell.length_a   1.000
_cell.length_b   1.000
_cell.length_c   1.000
_cell.angle_alpha   90.00
_cell.angle_beta   90.00
_cell.angle_gamma   90.00
#
_symmetry.space_group_name_H-M   'P 1'
#
loop_
_entity.id
_entity.type
_entity.pdbx_description
1 polymer ?
#
loop_
_entity_poly.entity_id
_entity_poly.type
_entity_poly.pdbx_seq_one_letter_code
_entity_poly.pdbx_strand_id
1 'polypeptide(L)'
;MADYVIIVDDEVWASPVDAPELAYVHAEIDPALRDLSDEDYLTGVAAIRHTAAPAGLLLVDDRVLTCVEWQPGLLVIESTPGPTLRRAVLESPAPGFGGVPVDAGALAAYHADPTRQARREHQYNLVFTPWDAALDLDGRDGWSPITDDARSRFTAATAHLDALNARVTALTSDPADYERWITASQATPIWNGEIR
;
A
#
# COMPACT_ATOMS: atom_id res chain seq x y z
N MET A 1 -3.72 10.10 -15.77
CA MET A 1 -4.89 10.39 -14.89
C MET A 1 -4.74 9.52 -13.67
N ALA A 2 -4.91 10.08 -12.48
CA ALA A 2 -4.66 9.38 -11.22
C ALA A 2 -5.89 9.50 -10.32
N ASP A 3 -6.42 8.35 -9.90
CA ASP A 3 -7.58 8.26 -9.02
C ASP A 3 -7.23 7.40 -7.81
N TYR A 4 -7.64 7.82 -6.62
CA TYR A 4 -7.82 6.90 -5.51
C TYR A 4 -8.92 5.91 -5.86
N VAL A 5 -8.77 4.67 -5.39
CA VAL A 5 -9.75 3.60 -5.61
C VAL A 5 -10.12 2.99 -4.27
N ILE A 6 -11.42 2.74 -4.07
CA ILE A 6 -11.92 1.94 -2.95
C ILE A 6 -12.88 0.87 -3.47
N ILE A 7 -12.99 -0.21 -2.70
CA ILE A 7 -13.91 -1.31 -2.97
C ILE A 7 -14.84 -1.41 -1.76
N VAL A 8 -16.14 -1.24 -1.98
CA VAL A 8 -17.17 -1.32 -0.94
C VAL A 8 -18.34 -2.11 -1.49
N ASP A 9 -18.79 -3.14 -0.78
CA ASP A 9 -19.94 -3.96 -1.16
C ASP A 9 -19.84 -4.49 -2.62
N ASP A 10 -18.62 -4.92 -3.00
CA ASP A 10 -18.24 -5.35 -4.36
C ASP A 10 -18.33 -4.28 -5.46
N GLU A 11 -18.64 -3.03 -5.10
CA GLU A 11 -18.59 -1.88 -6.00
C GLU A 11 -17.24 -1.16 -5.90
N VAL A 12 -16.76 -0.69 -7.06
CA VAL A 12 -15.50 0.05 -7.17
C VAL A 12 -15.80 1.52 -7.35
N TRP A 13 -15.22 2.34 -6.49
CA TRP A 13 -15.40 3.79 -6.47
C TRP A 13 -14.05 4.47 -6.68
N ALA A 14 -14.10 5.69 -7.20
CA ALA A 14 -12.92 6.50 -7.48
C ALA A 14 -13.11 7.95 -7.05
N SER A 15 -12.01 8.57 -6.65
CA SER A 15 -11.88 10.00 -6.39
C SER A 15 -10.54 10.49 -6.93
N PRO A 16 -10.45 11.69 -7.55
CA PRO A 16 -9.18 12.19 -8.08
C PRO A 16 -8.08 12.26 -7.03
N VAL A 17 -6.84 11.91 -7.41
CA VAL A 17 -5.66 12.13 -6.56
C VAL A 17 -5.25 13.59 -6.64
N ASP A 18 -5.02 14.21 -5.50
CA ASP A 18 -4.54 15.59 -5.42
C ASP A 18 -3.13 15.73 -6.04
N ALA A 19 -2.89 16.90 -6.66
CA ALA A 19 -1.65 17.15 -7.40
C ALA A 19 -0.36 16.99 -6.56
N PRO A 20 -0.31 17.38 -5.27
CA PRO A 20 0.86 17.13 -4.42
C PRO A 20 1.16 15.64 -4.20
N GLU A 21 0.12 14.82 -3.98
CA GLU A 21 0.25 13.38 -3.78
C GLU A 21 0.74 12.69 -5.06
N LEU A 22 0.20 13.09 -6.22
CA LEU A 22 0.70 12.60 -7.50
C LEU A 22 2.16 13.02 -7.77
N ALA A 23 2.53 14.26 -7.42
CA ALA A 23 3.91 14.71 -7.52
C ALA A 23 4.85 13.91 -6.60
N TYR A 24 4.39 13.57 -5.38
CA TYR A 24 5.12 12.73 -4.45
C TYR A 24 5.33 11.30 -5.00
N VAL A 25 4.30 10.71 -5.62
CA VAL A 25 4.42 9.41 -6.31
C VAL A 25 5.55 9.44 -7.33
N HIS A 26 5.58 10.46 -8.20
CA HIS A 26 6.61 10.56 -9.24
C HIS A 26 8.01 10.87 -8.70
N ALA A 27 8.10 11.66 -7.63
CA ALA A 27 9.39 12.11 -7.10
C ALA A 27 10.04 11.07 -6.18
N GLU A 28 9.27 10.34 -5.38
CA GLU A 28 9.79 9.51 -4.28
C GLU A 28 9.46 8.02 -4.46
N ILE A 29 8.27 7.66 -4.95
CA ILE A 29 7.86 6.25 -5.11
C ILE A 29 8.45 5.66 -6.39
N ASP A 30 8.23 6.31 -7.54
CA ASP A 30 8.65 5.79 -8.85
C ASP A 30 10.14 5.44 -8.93
N PRO A 31 11.07 6.27 -8.41
CA PRO A 31 12.51 5.94 -8.42
C PRO A 31 12.89 4.82 -7.45
N ALA A 32 12.07 4.58 -6.43
CA ALA A 32 12.30 3.57 -5.39
C ALA A 32 11.75 2.18 -5.76
N LEU A 33 10.93 2.08 -6.81
CA LEU A 33 10.37 0.80 -7.26
C LEU A 33 11.48 -0.18 -7.69
N ARG A 34 11.39 -1.41 -7.18
CA ARG A 34 12.24 -2.56 -7.51
C ARG A 34 11.36 -3.75 -7.85
N ASP A 35 11.85 -4.65 -8.70
CA ASP A 35 11.11 -5.85 -9.04
C ASP A 35 10.76 -6.67 -7.80
N LEU A 36 9.54 -7.22 -7.78
CA LEU A 36 9.04 -8.09 -6.74
C LEU A 36 8.69 -9.44 -7.37
N SER A 37 9.35 -10.50 -6.92
CA SER A 37 9.01 -11.85 -7.37
C SER A 37 7.70 -12.33 -6.74
N ASP A 38 7.00 -13.23 -7.42
CA ASP A 38 5.81 -13.90 -6.88
C ASP A 38 6.11 -14.62 -5.55
N GLU A 39 7.30 -15.22 -5.42
CA GLU A 39 7.73 -15.91 -4.20
C GLU A 39 7.91 -14.94 -3.03
N ASP A 40 8.61 -13.83 -3.27
CA ASP A 40 8.79 -12.75 -2.28
C ASP A 40 7.45 -12.10 -1.90
N TYR A 41 6.53 -11.98 -2.85
CA TYR A 41 5.17 -11.53 -2.56
C TYR A 41 4.45 -12.50 -1.62
N LEU A 42 4.39 -13.78 -1.99
CA LEU A 42 3.65 -14.80 -1.25
C LEU A 42 4.22 -15.10 0.14
N THR A 43 5.54 -14.99 0.31
CA THR A 43 6.24 -15.32 1.56
C THR A 43 6.49 -14.12 2.47
N GLY A 44 6.16 -12.90 2.03
CA GLY A 44 6.40 -11.68 2.82
C GLY A 44 5.30 -10.64 2.65
N VAL A 45 5.20 -10.03 1.47
CA VAL A 45 4.30 -8.89 1.22
C VAL A 45 2.82 -9.23 1.45
N ALA A 46 2.38 -10.41 1.02
CA ALA A 46 1.01 -10.86 1.23
C ALA A 46 0.69 -11.00 2.73
N ALA A 47 1.62 -11.52 3.54
CA ALA A 47 1.44 -11.65 4.98
C ALA A 47 1.20 -10.30 5.66
N ILE A 48 1.91 -9.25 5.22
CA ILE A 48 1.71 -7.88 5.68
C ILE A 48 0.25 -7.44 5.45
N ARG A 49 -0.28 -7.64 4.24
CA ARG A 49 -1.67 -7.27 3.92
C ARG A 49 -2.71 -8.05 4.74
N HIS A 50 -2.37 -9.27 5.14
CA HIS A 50 -3.23 -10.10 6.00
C HIS A 50 -3.19 -9.72 7.49
N THR A 51 -2.31 -8.78 7.91
CA THR A 51 -2.33 -8.24 9.28
C THR A 51 -3.40 -7.18 9.53
N ALA A 52 -4.27 -6.91 8.52
CA ALA A 52 -5.20 -5.78 8.52
C ALA A 52 -4.50 -4.41 8.63
N ALA A 53 -3.24 -4.32 8.15
CA ALA A 53 -2.56 -3.05 7.99
C ALA A 53 -3.38 -2.11 7.09
N PRO A 54 -3.56 -0.83 7.48
CA PRO A 54 -4.23 0.14 6.64
C PRO A 54 -3.59 0.23 5.25
N ALA A 55 -4.44 0.28 4.22
CA ALA A 55 -3.99 0.33 2.85
C ALA A 55 -4.89 1.21 1.98
N GLY A 56 -4.24 1.95 1.07
CA GLY A 56 -4.87 2.73 0.02
C GLY A 56 -4.55 2.19 -1.36
N LEU A 57 -5.48 2.35 -2.31
CA LEU A 57 -5.29 2.00 -3.71
C LEU A 57 -5.29 3.25 -4.57
N LEU A 58 -4.34 3.36 -5.48
CA LEU A 58 -4.29 4.38 -6.51
C LEU A 58 -4.23 3.73 -7.88
N LEU A 59 -5.12 4.13 -8.79
CA LEU A 59 -5.02 3.85 -10.21
C LEU A 59 -4.30 5.03 -10.88
N VAL A 60 -3.07 4.82 -11.34
CA VAL A 60 -2.26 5.83 -12.03
C VAL A 60 -2.01 5.34 -13.45
N ASP A 61 -2.69 5.94 -14.43
CA ASP A 61 -2.69 5.47 -15.81
C ASP A 61 -3.09 3.99 -15.91
N ASP A 62 -2.20 3.09 -16.32
CA ASP A 62 -2.47 1.65 -16.46
C ASP A 62 -1.96 0.79 -15.29
N ARG A 63 -1.51 1.40 -14.19
CA ARG A 63 -0.96 0.68 -13.04
C ARG A 63 -1.74 0.97 -11.76
N VAL A 64 -1.71 0.00 -10.84
CA VAL A 64 -2.27 0.16 -9.50
C VAL A 64 -1.15 0.18 -8.49
N LEU A 65 -1.15 1.19 -7.63
CA LEU A 65 -0.29 1.28 -6.45
C LEU A 65 -1.13 0.91 -5.22
N THR A 66 -0.74 -0.17 -4.54
CA THR A 66 -1.23 -0.50 -3.20
C THR A 66 -0.27 0.09 -2.18
N CYS A 67 -0.68 1.17 -1.52
CA CYS A 67 0.06 1.88 -0.49
C CYS A 67 -0.33 1.34 0.87
N VAL A 68 0.59 0.67 1.57
CA VAL A 68 0.34 0.01 2.86
C VAL A 68 1.13 0.72 3.95
N GLU A 69 0.45 1.06 5.05
CA GLU A 69 1.11 1.47 6.28
C GLU A 69 1.93 0.30 6.83
N TRP A 70 3.26 0.39 6.77
CA TRP A 70 4.10 -0.72 7.20
C TRP A 70 5.50 -0.29 7.66
N GLN A 71 6.13 -0.99 8.60
CA GLN A 71 7.49 -0.62 9.02
C GLN A 71 8.55 -0.82 7.92
N PRO A 72 9.48 0.14 7.72
CA PRO A 72 9.71 1.35 8.51
C PRO A 72 8.87 2.57 8.09
N GLY A 73 7.97 2.51 7.11
CA GLY A 73 7.03 3.58 6.71
C GLY A 73 5.99 3.23 5.66
N LEU A 74 6.29 3.44 4.39
CA LEU A 74 5.35 3.14 3.33
C LEU A 74 5.86 1.96 2.51
N LEU A 75 5.11 0.87 2.52
CA LEU A 75 5.26 -0.20 1.54
C LEU A 75 4.33 0.10 0.36
N VAL A 76 4.89 0.21 -0.84
CA VAL A 76 4.11 0.34 -2.06
C VAL A 76 4.28 -0.92 -2.88
N ILE A 77 3.18 -1.48 -3.36
CA ILE A 77 3.17 -2.58 -4.32
C ILE A 77 2.58 -2.03 -5.60
N GLU A 78 3.34 -2.09 -6.68
CA GLU A 78 2.83 -1.76 -8.00
C GLU A 78 2.47 -3.04 -8.74
N SER A 79 1.25 -3.06 -9.29
CA SER A 79 0.82 -4.05 -10.27
C SER A 79 0.47 -3.36 -11.60
N THR A 80 0.77 -4.06 -12.69
CA THR A 80 0.54 -3.63 -14.07
C THR A 80 -0.13 -4.77 -14.84
N PRO A 81 -0.74 -4.52 -16.00
CA PRO A 81 -1.26 -5.59 -16.85
C PRO A 81 -0.17 -6.60 -17.22
N GLY A 82 -0.28 -7.81 -16.69
CA GLY A 82 0.70 -8.87 -16.87
C GLY A 82 1.24 -9.43 -15.53
N PRO A 83 2.32 -10.22 -15.57
CA PRO A 83 2.84 -10.92 -14.40
C PRO A 83 3.82 -10.09 -13.56
N THR A 84 4.07 -8.83 -13.91
CA THR A 84 5.11 -8.01 -13.26
C THR A 84 4.55 -7.32 -12.04
N LEU A 85 5.21 -7.56 -10.90
CA LEU A 85 5.06 -6.76 -9.68
C LEU A 85 6.33 -5.99 -9.41
N ARG A 86 6.17 -4.78 -8.88
CA ARG A 86 7.26 -4.00 -8.30
C ARG A 86 6.89 -3.59 -6.89
N ARG A 87 7.88 -3.29 -6.06
CA ARG A 87 7.68 -2.73 -4.73
C ARG A 87 8.62 -1.57 -4.45
N ALA A 88 8.18 -0.66 -3.61
CA ALA A 88 9.03 0.32 -2.96
C ALA A 88 8.84 0.21 -1.44
N VAL A 89 9.91 0.40 -0.69
CA VAL A 89 9.85 0.61 0.76
C VAL A 89 10.45 1.98 1.02
N LEU A 90 9.63 2.88 1.55
CA LEU A 90 10.05 4.21 1.96
C LEU A 90 10.11 4.26 3.48
N GLU A 91 11.20 4.79 4.02
CA GLU A 91 11.31 5.07 5.44
C GLU A 91 10.17 6.00 5.86
N SER A 92 9.53 5.69 6.99
CA SER A 92 8.52 6.58 7.52
C SER A 92 9.27 7.84 7.89
N PRO A 93 8.84 8.99 7.38
CA PRO A 93 9.19 10.21 8.00
C PRO A 93 8.36 10.31 9.28
N ALA A 94 8.17 9.28 10.12
CA ALA A 94 7.52 9.28 11.43
C ALA A 94 8.17 8.35 12.47
N PRO A 95 8.75 8.89 13.56
CA PRO A 95 9.23 8.12 14.67
C PRO A 95 8.03 7.48 15.35
N GLY A 96 8.10 6.16 15.45
CA GLY A 96 7.07 5.33 16.05
C GLY A 96 6.01 4.82 15.09
N PHE A 97 6.17 5.10 13.80
CA PHE A 97 5.37 4.50 12.75
C PHE A 97 5.48 2.97 12.78
N GLY A 98 4.33 2.28 12.68
CA GLY A 98 4.21 0.84 12.92
C GLY A 98 4.49 0.37 14.36
N GLY A 99 4.58 1.28 15.35
CA GLY A 99 4.67 0.93 16.78
C GLY A 99 6.09 0.92 17.38
N VAL A 100 7.08 1.54 16.75
CA VAL A 100 8.45 1.62 17.32
C VAL A 100 8.50 2.56 18.53
N PRO A 101 9.08 2.16 19.67
CA PRO A 101 9.38 3.09 20.75
C PRO A 101 10.45 4.09 20.30
N VAL A 102 10.17 5.39 20.40
CA VAL A 102 11.14 6.44 20.03
C VAL A 102 11.49 7.29 21.23
N ASP A 103 12.78 7.60 21.36
CA ASP A 103 13.22 8.56 22.36
C ASP A 103 12.69 9.97 22.06
N ALA A 104 12.41 10.73 23.13
CA ALA A 104 11.79 12.04 23.01
C ALA A 104 12.66 13.08 22.28
N GLY A 105 13.99 12.91 22.28
CA GLY A 105 14.93 13.83 21.61
C GLY A 105 14.93 13.65 20.10
N ALA A 106 14.97 12.40 19.63
CA ALA A 106 14.83 12.06 18.23
C ALA A 106 13.45 12.48 17.71
N LEU A 107 12.38 12.25 18.47
CA LEU A 107 11.02 12.69 18.13
C LEU A 107 10.93 14.23 18.01
N ALA A 108 11.52 14.98 18.94
CA ALA A 108 11.51 16.44 18.91
C ALA A 108 12.33 17.01 17.72
N ALA A 109 13.54 16.50 17.48
CA ALA A 109 14.37 16.91 16.33
C ALA A 109 13.68 16.62 15.01
N TYR A 110 12.94 15.51 14.97
CA TYR A 110 12.15 15.10 13.83
C TYR A 110 10.90 15.98 13.59
N HIS A 111 10.18 16.41 14.63
CA HIS A 111 9.06 17.36 14.49
C HIS A 111 9.53 18.74 14.01
N ALA A 112 10.79 19.09 14.25
CA ALA A 112 11.38 20.34 13.81
C ALA A 112 11.84 20.34 12.33
N ASP A 113 11.80 19.19 11.63
CA ASP A 113 12.17 19.09 10.21
C ASP A 113 10.94 19.23 9.29
N PRO A 114 10.75 20.39 8.64
CA PRO A 114 9.58 20.64 7.80
C PRO A 114 9.58 19.79 6.52
N THR A 115 10.74 19.32 6.05
CA THR A 115 10.82 18.46 4.86
C THR A 115 10.29 17.06 5.17
N ARG A 116 10.55 16.57 6.38
CA ARG A 116 9.97 15.32 6.87
C ARG A 116 8.49 15.48 7.18
N GLN A 117 8.04 16.66 7.61
CA GLN A 117 6.62 16.92 7.84
C GLN A 117 5.79 16.75 6.57
N ALA A 118 6.17 17.44 5.48
CA ALA A 118 5.45 17.33 4.21
C ALA A 118 5.40 15.89 3.67
N ARG A 119 6.51 15.13 3.79
CA ARG A 119 6.55 13.72 3.36
C ARG A 119 5.57 12.83 4.14
N ARG A 120 5.34 13.09 5.44
CA ARG A 120 4.33 12.34 6.23
C ARG A 120 2.94 12.55 5.68
N GLU A 121 2.61 13.81 5.42
CA GLU A 121 1.26 14.19 5.00
C GLU A 121 0.92 13.47 3.70
N HIS A 122 1.85 13.44 2.73
CA HIS A 122 1.65 12.67 1.50
C HIS A 122 1.54 11.15 1.74
N GLN A 123 2.48 10.53 2.49
CA GLN A 123 2.39 9.08 2.76
C GLN A 123 1.09 8.72 3.50
N TYR A 124 0.66 9.56 4.44
CA TYR A 124 -0.57 9.41 5.18
C TYR A 124 -1.77 9.51 4.23
N ASN A 125 -1.87 10.56 3.41
CA ASN A 125 -2.98 10.74 2.48
C ASN A 125 -3.09 9.59 1.47
N LEU A 126 -1.95 9.06 1.00
CA LEU A 126 -1.92 7.90 0.09
C LEU A 126 -2.55 6.63 0.70
N VAL A 127 -2.50 6.48 2.02
CA VAL A 127 -3.05 5.33 2.73
C VAL A 127 -4.44 5.62 3.28
N PHE A 128 -4.58 6.70 4.03
CA PHE A 128 -5.73 6.94 4.90
C PHE A 128 -6.90 7.61 4.19
N THR A 129 -6.68 8.44 3.17
CA THR A 129 -7.80 8.98 2.38
C THR A 129 -8.69 7.88 1.78
N PRO A 130 -8.16 6.88 1.05
CA PRO A 130 -8.96 5.74 0.59
C PRO A 130 -9.40 4.81 1.72
N TRP A 131 -8.56 4.56 2.73
CA TRP A 131 -8.92 3.66 3.84
C TRP A 131 -10.12 4.17 4.63
N ASP A 132 -10.12 5.45 5.01
CA ASP A 132 -11.20 6.07 5.77
C ASP A 132 -12.49 6.11 4.94
N ALA A 133 -12.39 6.41 3.64
CA ALA A 133 -13.53 6.38 2.72
C ALA A 133 -14.14 4.97 2.54
N ALA A 134 -13.32 3.92 2.60
CA ALA A 134 -13.80 2.55 2.53
C ALA A 134 -14.61 2.18 3.79
N LEU A 135 -14.17 2.65 4.97
CA LEU A 135 -14.76 2.31 6.28
C LEU A 135 -15.95 3.20 6.69
N ASP A 136 -15.97 4.46 6.27
CA ASP A 136 -16.98 5.45 6.69
C ASP A 136 -17.70 6.07 5.49
N LEU A 137 -19.04 6.14 5.55
CA LEU A 137 -19.85 6.82 4.54
C LEU A 137 -19.56 8.32 4.49
N ASP A 138 -19.27 8.94 5.63
CA ASP A 138 -18.89 10.37 5.69
C ASP A 138 -17.51 10.62 5.03
N GLY A 139 -16.67 9.58 4.94
CA GLY A 139 -15.40 9.61 4.21
C GLY A 139 -15.56 9.54 2.67
N ARG A 140 -16.76 9.29 2.16
CA ARG A 140 -17.04 9.13 0.71
C ARG A 140 -17.49 10.40 0.00
N ASP A 141 -17.47 11.54 0.67
CA ASP A 141 -17.67 12.82 0.01
C ASP A 141 -16.64 13.03 -1.11
N GLY A 142 -17.11 13.29 -2.34
CA GLY A 142 -16.25 13.44 -3.52
C GLY A 142 -15.91 12.12 -4.25
N TRP A 143 -16.37 10.98 -3.75
CA TRP A 143 -16.21 9.69 -4.43
C TRP A 143 -17.38 9.40 -5.37
N SER A 144 -17.08 8.76 -6.49
CA SER A 144 -18.09 8.36 -7.48
C SER A 144 -17.80 6.95 -7.99
N PRO A 145 -18.82 6.22 -8.52
CA PRO A 145 -18.57 4.94 -9.16
C PRO A 145 -17.51 5.09 -10.25
N ILE A 146 -16.54 4.18 -10.26
CA ILE A 146 -15.46 4.22 -11.26
C ILE A 146 -16.05 4.06 -12.67
N THR A 147 -15.50 4.80 -13.65
CA THR A 147 -15.92 4.69 -15.05
C THR A 147 -15.56 3.31 -15.64
N ASP A 148 -16.25 2.89 -16.71
CA ASP A 148 -15.98 1.60 -17.37
C ASP A 148 -14.53 1.46 -17.88
N ASP A 149 -13.95 2.55 -18.37
CA ASP A 149 -12.55 2.60 -18.80
C ASP A 149 -11.60 2.39 -17.61
N ALA A 150 -11.77 3.17 -16.54
CA ALA A 150 -10.93 3.09 -15.36
C ALA A 150 -11.10 1.74 -14.63
N ARG A 151 -12.32 1.17 -14.62
CA ARG A 151 -12.59 -0.19 -14.15
C ARG A 151 -11.79 -1.22 -14.95
N SER A 152 -11.82 -1.12 -16.27
CA SER A 152 -11.10 -2.04 -17.15
C SER A 152 -9.60 -2.00 -16.91
N ARG A 153 -9.03 -0.80 -16.75
CA ARG A 153 -7.61 -0.61 -16.39
C ARG A 153 -7.28 -1.18 -15.02
N PHE A 154 -8.09 -0.87 -14.01
CA PHE A 154 -7.93 -1.40 -12.66
C PHE A 154 -7.94 -2.93 -12.64
N THR A 155 -8.98 -3.55 -13.23
CA THR A 155 -9.10 -5.02 -13.31
C THR A 155 -7.93 -5.65 -14.07
N ALA A 156 -7.48 -5.07 -15.19
CA ALA A 156 -6.34 -5.58 -15.92
C ALA A 156 -5.04 -5.49 -15.10
N ALA A 157 -4.85 -4.40 -14.36
CA ALA A 157 -3.67 -4.17 -13.55
C ALA A 157 -3.62 -5.01 -12.27
N THR A 158 -4.76 -5.39 -11.68
CA THR A 158 -4.79 -6.21 -10.46
C THR A 158 -4.88 -7.72 -10.72
N ALA A 159 -5.20 -8.15 -11.94
CA ALA A 159 -5.48 -9.57 -12.24
C ALA A 159 -4.42 -10.56 -11.74
N HIS A 160 -3.13 -10.26 -11.91
CA HIS A 160 -2.05 -11.12 -11.41
C HIS A 160 -1.95 -11.11 -9.87
N LEU A 161 -2.05 -9.92 -9.28
CA LEU A 161 -2.05 -9.76 -7.82
C LEU A 161 -3.23 -10.51 -7.17
N ASP A 162 -4.41 -10.46 -7.78
CA ASP A 162 -5.61 -11.17 -7.35
C ASP A 162 -5.43 -12.70 -7.44
N ALA A 163 -4.80 -13.19 -8.50
CA ALA A 163 -4.45 -14.60 -8.64
C ALA A 163 -3.47 -15.07 -7.55
N LEU A 164 -2.51 -14.24 -7.15
CA LEU A 164 -1.62 -14.53 -6.01
C LEU A 164 -2.38 -14.52 -4.68
N ASN A 165 -3.29 -13.57 -4.46
CA ASN A 165 -4.11 -13.51 -3.23
C ASN A 165 -5.03 -14.73 -3.09
N ALA A 166 -5.57 -15.24 -4.20
CA ALA A 166 -6.33 -16.49 -4.20
C ALA A 166 -5.48 -17.69 -3.74
N ARG A 167 -4.19 -17.74 -4.11
CA ARG A 167 -3.26 -18.77 -3.64
C ARG A 167 -3.00 -18.65 -2.14
N VAL A 168 -2.81 -17.44 -1.62
CA VAL A 168 -2.64 -17.20 -0.18
C VAL A 168 -3.86 -17.70 0.58
N THR A 169 -5.06 -17.34 0.14
CA THR A 169 -6.32 -17.80 0.75
C THR A 169 -6.41 -19.32 0.83
N ALA A 170 -5.97 -20.03 -0.23
CA ALA A 170 -5.93 -21.48 -0.22
C ALA A 170 -4.90 -22.04 0.78
N LEU A 171 -3.71 -21.43 0.85
CA LEU A 171 -2.62 -21.82 1.76
C LEU A 171 -2.95 -21.56 3.24
N THR A 172 -3.79 -20.58 3.54
CA THR A 172 -4.08 -20.13 4.90
C THR A 172 -5.51 -20.44 5.35
N SER A 173 -6.15 -21.42 4.71
CA SER A 173 -7.53 -21.81 5.02
C SER A 173 -7.66 -22.50 6.38
N ASP A 174 -6.59 -23.11 6.88
CA ASP A 174 -6.49 -23.65 8.25
C ASP A 174 -5.77 -22.65 9.17
N PRO A 175 -6.27 -22.40 10.40
CA PRO A 175 -5.64 -21.47 11.34
C PRO A 175 -4.18 -21.79 11.68
N ALA A 176 -3.81 -23.06 11.77
CA ALA A 176 -2.43 -23.43 12.07
C ALA A 176 -1.49 -23.22 10.86
N ASP A 177 -2.00 -23.38 9.64
CA ASP A 177 -1.26 -23.00 8.43
C ASP A 177 -1.09 -21.48 8.33
N TYR A 178 -2.15 -20.72 8.64
CA TYR A 178 -2.09 -19.25 8.71
C TYR A 178 -1.02 -18.78 9.71
N GLU A 179 -1.03 -19.30 10.94
CA GLU A 179 -0.05 -18.94 11.97
C GLU A 179 1.38 -19.28 11.56
N ARG A 180 1.60 -20.47 10.97
CA ARG A 180 2.91 -20.88 10.45
C ARG A 180 3.38 -19.93 9.35
N TRP A 181 2.49 -19.59 8.42
CA TRP A 181 2.80 -18.71 7.30
C TRP A 181 3.13 -17.28 7.76
N ILE A 182 2.35 -16.70 8.68
CA ILE A 182 2.66 -15.39 9.27
C ILE A 182 4.02 -15.43 9.99
N THR A 183 4.26 -16.45 10.80
CA THR A 183 5.53 -16.60 11.55
C THR A 183 6.73 -16.72 10.60
N ALA A 184 6.62 -17.51 9.53
CA ALA A 184 7.67 -17.63 8.54
C ALA A 184 7.90 -16.30 7.79
N SER A 185 6.82 -15.58 7.49
CA SER A 185 6.88 -14.30 6.79
C SER A 185 7.56 -13.20 7.62
N GLN A 186 7.36 -13.21 8.94
CA GLN A 186 8.03 -12.31 9.90
C GLN A 186 9.56 -12.42 9.89
N ALA A 187 10.10 -13.58 9.51
CA ALA A 187 11.53 -13.80 9.41
C ALA A 187 12.13 -13.29 8.09
N THR A 188 11.31 -12.82 7.15
CA THR A 188 11.79 -12.36 5.84
C THR A 188 12.35 -10.93 5.92
N PRO A 189 13.36 -10.60 5.08
CA PRO A 189 13.85 -9.22 4.94
C PRO A 189 12.74 -8.21 4.62
N ILE A 190 11.77 -8.63 3.80
CA ILE A 190 10.65 -7.81 3.34
C ILE A 190 9.77 -7.34 4.50
N TRP A 191 9.52 -8.21 5.47
CA TRP A 191 8.74 -7.88 6.66
C TRP A 191 9.35 -6.73 7.45
N ASN A 192 10.68 -6.66 7.51
CA ASN A 192 11.43 -5.62 8.21
C ASN A 192 11.73 -4.40 7.32
N GLY A 193 11.17 -4.35 6.11
CA GLY A 193 11.41 -3.29 5.14
C GLY A 193 12.83 -3.29 4.57
N GLU A 194 13.56 -4.40 4.64
CA GLU A 194 14.88 -4.51 4.02
C GLU A 194 14.76 -4.54 2.48
N ILE A 195 15.57 -3.70 1.87
CA ILE A 195 15.77 -3.61 0.42
C ILE A 195 17.03 -4.43 0.13
N ARG A 196 16.88 -5.62 -0.45
CA ARG A 196 18.01 -6.37 -1.02
C ARG A 196 18.24 -5.95 -2.45
#